data_AF-A0A2L2YY53-F1
#
_entry.id   AF-A0A2L2YY53-F1
#
_cell.length_a   1.000
_cell.length_b   1.000
_cell.length_c   1.000
_cell.angle_alpha   90.00
_cell.angle_beta   90.00
_cell.angle_gamma   90.00
#
_symmetry.space_group_name_H-M   'P 1'
#
loop_
_entity.id
_entity.type
_entity.pdbx_description
1 polymer ?
#
loop_
_entity_poly.entity_id
_entity_poly.type
_entity_poly.pdbx_seq_one_letter_code
_entity_poly.pdbx_strand_id
1 'polypeptide(L)'
;NNFNLLKGSHVVKGCYPEKLLKAWDKFSREKTALNVRPDLFDEEQMFVIIELEYGGQDLSSFVLRNACEAEIVFKQLAISLAIAEEVNLFEHRDLHLGNILVSRTKSKSVSYTFRGERFSIASGGLMA
;
A
#
# COMPACT_ATOMS: atom_id res chain seq x y z
N ASN A 1 -10.55 -8.51 1.30
CA ASN A 1 -11.04 -7.17 1.67
C ASN A 1 -9.82 -6.26 1.63
N ASN A 2 -9.83 -5.25 0.76
CA ASN A 2 -8.64 -4.65 0.12
C ASN A 2 -7.78 -3.82 1.08
N PHE A 3 -7.00 -4.51 1.91
CA PHE A 3 -5.83 -3.96 2.58
C PHE A 3 -4.59 -4.61 1.99
N ASN A 4 -3.46 -3.91 2.02
CA ASN A 4 -2.24 -4.44 1.45
C ASN A 4 -1.81 -5.72 2.18
N LEU A 5 -1.54 -6.78 1.44
CA LEU A 5 -1.31 -8.11 2.00
C LEU A 5 0.06 -8.15 2.69
N LEU A 6 0.07 -8.47 3.98
CA LEU A 6 1.30 -8.78 4.71
C LEU A 6 1.83 -10.15 4.28
N LYS A 7 3.03 -10.16 3.70
CA LYS A 7 3.74 -11.40 3.31
C LYS A 7 4.65 -11.92 4.41
N GLY A 8 5.26 -11.01 5.18
CA GLY A 8 6.20 -11.37 6.23
C GLY A 8 6.49 -10.18 7.16
N SER A 9 6.91 -10.50 8.38
CA SER A 9 7.42 -9.50 9.33
C SER A 9 8.64 -10.07 10.05
N HIS A 10 9.71 -9.29 10.12
CA HIS A 10 11.00 -9.75 10.63
C HIS A 10 11.64 -8.68 11.51
N VAL A 11 12.26 -9.11 12.59
CA VAL A 11 13.17 -8.27 13.37
C VAL A 11 14.58 -8.69 12.99
N VAL A 12 15.37 -7.75 12.50
CA VAL A 12 16.75 -7.97 12.05
C VAL A 12 17.70 -7.04 12.78
N LYS A 13 18.97 -7.44 12.84
CA LYS A 13 20.05 -6.70 13.46
C LYS A 13 21.20 -6.52 12.48
N GLY A 14 21.82 -5.34 12.43
CA GLY A 14 23.02 -5.08 11.64
C GLY A 14 22.98 -3.76 10.88
N CYS A 15 24.06 -3.45 10.15
CA CYS A 15 24.15 -2.26 9.30
C CYS A 15 23.17 -2.31 8.12
N TYR A 16 22.93 -1.16 7.49
CA TYR A 16 22.12 -1.09 6.27
C TYR A 16 22.81 -1.82 5.10
N PRO A 17 22.13 -2.79 4.44
CA PRO A 17 22.74 -3.54 3.34
C PRO A 17 23.20 -2.65 2.19
N GLU A 18 24.40 -2.90 1.65
CA GLU A 18 25.00 -2.11 0.56
C GLU A 18 24.08 -2.01 -0.68
N LYS A 19 23.34 -3.09 -0.98
CA LYS A 19 22.36 -3.09 -2.08
C LYS A 19 21.22 -2.10 -1.86
N LEU A 20 20.75 -1.96 -0.62
CA LEU A 20 19.69 -1.00 -0.27
C LEU A 20 20.23 0.44 -0.23
N LEU A 21 21.48 0.63 0.21
CA LEU A 21 22.16 1.93 0.11
C LEU A 21 22.27 2.39 -1.36
N LYS A 22 22.69 1.50 -2.27
CA LYS A 22 22.72 1.80 -3.71
C LYS A 22 21.34 2.15 -4.28
N ALA A 23 20.29 1.47 -3.81
CA ALA A 23 18.91 1.76 -4.21
C ALA A 23 18.45 3.13 -3.69
N TRP A 24 18.80 3.48 -2.44
CA TRP A 24 18.55 4.79 -1.86
C TRP A 24 19.28 5.89 -2.65
N ASP A 25 20.56 5.68 -2.96
CA ASP A 25 21.37 6.65 -3.73
C ASP A 25 20.78 6.88 -5.13
N LYS A 26 20.27 5.82 -5.77
CA LYS A 26 19.55 5.95 -7.04
C LYS A 26 18.29 6.79 -6.89
N PHE A 27 17.46 6.47 -5.90
CA PHE A 27 16.23 7.22 -5.63
C PHE A 27 16.51 8.70 -5.33
N SER A 28 17.49 9.01 -4.48
CA SER A 28 17.84 10.39 -4.10
C SER A 28 18.39 11.23 -5.26
N ARG A 29 18.93 10.61 -6.32
CA ARG A 29 19.33 11.34 -7.54
C ARG A 29 18.13 11.62 -8.45
N GLU A 30 17.18 10.71 -8.50
CA GLU A 30 16.01 10.77 -9.40
C GLU A 30 14.84 11.57 -8.79
N LYS A 31 14.78 11.65 -7.45
CA LYS A 31 13.70 12.24 -6.66
C LYS A 31 14.29 13.01 -5.48
N THR A 32 13.52 13.94 -4.93
CA THR A 32 13.89 14.61 -3.67
C THR A 32 13.73 13.63 -2.51
N ALA A 33 14.84 13.07 -2.04
CA ALA A 33 14.85 12.33 -0.78
C ALA A 33 14.70 13.31 0.40
N LEU A 34 13.64 13.14 1.18
CA LEU A 34 13.41 13.92 2.40
C LEU A 34 14.15 13.35 3.62
N ASN A 35 14.47 12.06 3.56
CA ASN A 35 15.16 11.35 4.63
C ASN A 35 16.68 11.43 4.46
N VAL A 36 17.41 11.30 5.57
CA VAL A 36 18.87 11.15 5.55
C VAL A 36 19.25 9.78 4.98
N ARG A 37 20.40 9.69 4.31
CA ARG A 37 20.98 8.41 3.87
C ARG A 37 21.16 7.50 5.09
N PRO A 38 20.69 6.23 5.07
CA PRO A 38 20.69 5.38 6.26
C PRO A 38 22.01 4.63 6.45
N ASP A 39 23.16 5.29 6.29
CA ASP A 39 24.51 4.70 6.39
C ASP A 39 25.21 4.92 7.74
N LEU A 40 24.52 5.58 8.67
CA LEU A 40 25.02 5.87 10.02
C LEU A 40 24.83 4.73 11.04
N PHE A 41 24.12 3.67 10.67
CA PHE A 41 23.76 2.58 11.58
C PHE A 41 24.88 1.53 11.66
N ASP A 42 25.19 1.12 12.90
CA ASP A 42 26.19 0.10 13.19
C ASP A 42 25.60 -1.32 13.25
N GLU A 43 26.44 -2.30 13.60
CA GLU A 43 26.04 -3.71 13.68
C GLU A 43 25.05 -3.99 14.83
N GLU A 44 24.89 -3.07 15.78
CA GLU A 44 23.99 -3.23 16.92
C GLU A 44 22.57 -2.73 16.64
N GLN A 45 22.38 -1.94 15.58
CA GLN A 45 21.07 -1.41 15.19
C GLN A 45 20.06 -2.53 14.89
N MET A 46 18.86 -2.38 15.44
CA MET A 46 17.72 -3.27 15.20
C MET A 46 16.72 -2.62 14.24
N PHE A 47 16.16 -3.39 13.31
CA PHE A 47 15.12 -2.95 12.39
C PHE A 47 13.92 -3.90 12.39
N VAL A 48 12.73 -3.33 12.16
CA VAL A 48 11.54 -4.10 11.80
C VAL A 48 11.37 -4.00 10.28
N ILE A 49 11.35 -5.15 9.61
CA ILE A 49 11.04 -5.25 8.17
C ILE A 49 9.63 -5.80 8.06
N ILE A 50 8.76 -5.03 7.39
CA ILE A 50 7.39 -5.42 7.04
C ILE A 50 7.35 -5.63 5.54
N GLU A 51 7.22 -6.89 5.09
CA GLU A 51 7.11 -7.24 3.69
C GLU A 51 5.65 -7.24 3.26
N LEU A 52 5.30 -6.41 2.29
CA LEU A 52 3.95 -6.28 1.76
C LEU A 52 3.88 -6.72 0.30
N GLU A 53 2.69 -7.08 -0.17
CA GLU A 53 2.41 -7.15 -1.59
C GLU A 53 2.60 -5.78 -2.27
N TYR A 54 2.97 -5.81 -3.56
CA TYR A 54 3.05 -4.59 -4.36
C TYR A 54 1.62 -4.14 -4.72
N GLY A 55 1.09 -3.19 -3.94
CA GLY A 55 -0.27 -2.64 -4.12
C GLY A 55 -0.42 -1.67 -5.29
N GLY A 56 0.68 -1.26 -5.93
CA GLY A 56 0.69 -0.26 -7.00
C GLY A 56 1.30 1.07 -6.57
N GLN A 57 0.78 2.16 -7.15
CA GLN A 57 1.25 3.52 -6.90
C GLN A 57 0.29 4.24 -5.96
N ASP A 58 0.81 5.11 -5.10
CA ASP A 58 -0.03 5.95 -4.25
C ASP A 58 -0.96 6.86 -5.07
N LEU A 59 -2.15 7.13 -4.55
CA LEU A 59 -3.17 7.91 -5.24
C LEU A 59 -2.75 9.38 -5.44
N SER A 60 -1.84 9.91 -4.63
CA SER A 60 -1.32 11.28 -4.79
C SER A 60 -0.50 11.45 -6.08
N SER A 61 0.11 10.36 -6.56
CA SER A 61 0.92 10.30 -7.77
C SER A 61 0.23 9.60 -8.94
N PHE A 62 -0.91 8.94 -8.71
CA PHE A 62 -1.63 8.16 -9.71
C PHE A 62 -2.53 9.04 -10.59
N VAL A 63 -2.47 8.84 -11.92
CA VAL A 63 -3.32 9.58 -12.87
C VAL A 63 -4.65 8.85 -13.10
N LEU A 64 -5.71 9.37 -12.49
CA LEU A 64 -7.10 9.01 -12.81
C LEU A 64 -7.51 9.63 -14.15
N ARG A 65 -8.17 8.85 -15.01
CA ARG A 65 -8.52 9.28 -16.37
C ARG A 65 -9.82 10.08 -16.44
N ASN A 66 -10.73 9.84 -15.49
CA ASN A 66 -12.05 10.45 -15.46
C ASN A 66 -12.71 10.26 -14.08
N ALA A 67 -13.87 10.90 -13.88
CA ALA A 67 -14.62 10.81 -12.64
C ALA A 67 -15.09 9.38 -12.31
N CYS A 68 -15.33 8.53 -13.32
CA CYS A 68 -15.74 7.14 -13.07
C CYS A 68 -14.62 6.36 -12.37
N GLU A 69 -13.35 6.60 -12.74
CA GLU A 69 -12.21 5.97 -12.06
C GLU A 69 -12.10 6.41 -10.59
N ALA A 70 -12.34 7.69 -10.30
CA ALA A 70 -12.38 8.19 -8.93
C ALA A 70 -13.51 7.53 -8.12
N GLU A 71 -14.71 7.40 -8.71
CA GLU A 71 -15.86 6.75 -8.10
C GLU A 71 -15.59 5.28 -7.77
N ILE A 72 -14.90 4.56 -8.68
CA ILE A 72 -14.51 3.17 -8.47
C ILE A 72 -13.56 3.03 -7.29
N VAL A 73 -12.50 3.86 -7.22
CA VAL A 73 -11.54 3.84 -6.11
C VAL A 73 -12.25 4.14 -4.79
N PHE A 74 -13.10 5.17 -4.78
CA PHE A 74 -13.91 5.53 -3.61
C PHE A 74 -14.79 4.37 -3.13
N LYS A 75 -15.48 3.68 -4.05
CA LYS A 75 -16.30 2.51 -3.73
C LYS A 75 -15.49 1.37 -3.12
N GLN A 76 -14.30 1.07 -3.67
CA GLN A 76 -13.44 0.00 -3.15
C GLN A 76 -12.96 0.31 -1.72
N LEU A 77 -12.59 1.56 -1.46
CA LEU A 77 -12.18 2.02 -0.12
C LEU A 77 -13.35 1.97 0.87
N ALA A 78 -14.51 2.52 0.51
CA ALA A 78 -15.70 2.55 1.36
C ALA A 78 -16.14 1.14 1.79
N ILE A 79 -16.14 0.19 0.85
CA ILE A 79 -16.49 -1.21 1.15
C ILE A 79 -15.44 -1.85 2.06
N SER A 80 -14.15 -1.63 1.77
CA SER A 80 -13.06 -2.22 2.57
C SER A 80 -13.04 -1.70 4.01
N LEU A 81 -13.26 -0.40 4.19
CA LEU A 81 -13.39 0.23 5.50
C LEU A 81 -14.64 -0.26 6.23
N ALA A 82 -15.81 -0.25 5.60
CA ALA A 82 -17.05 -0.71 6.24
C ALA A 82 -16.95 -2.18 6.73
N ILE A 83 -16.30 -3.04 5.96
CA ILE A 83 -16.06 -4.42 6.40
C ILE A 83 -15.06 -4.46 7.57
N ALA A 84 -13.99 -3.66 7.52
CA ALA A 84 -13.00 -3.63 8.60
C ALA A 84 -13.56 -3.04 9.90
N GLU A 85 -14.40 -2.01 9.81
CA GLU A 85 -15.15 -1.38 10.90
C GLU A 85 -16.01 -2.43 11.61
N GLU A 86 -16.83 -3.17 10.86
CA GLU A 86 -17.72 -4.17 11.46
C GLU A 86 -16.95 -5.35 12.07
N VAL A 87 -15.90 -5.85 11.40
CA VAL A 87 -15.21 -7.07 11.83
C VAL A 87 -14.23 -6.79 12.98
N ASN A 88 -13.60 -5.61 13.02
CA ASN A 88 -12.48 -5.33 13.92
C ASN A 88 -12.62 -4.01 14.70
N LEU A 89 -13.74 -3.28 14.59
CA LEU A 89 -13.87 -1.91 15.10
C LEU A 89 -12.73 -1.01 14.57
N PHE A 90 -12.34 -1.26 13.32
CA PHE A 90 -11.18 -0.64 12.71
C PHE A 90 -11.43 0.81 12.32
N GLU A 91 -10.46 1.66 12.60
CA GLU A 91 -10.37 3.02 12.08
C GLU A 91 -8.96 3.21 11.49
N HIS A 92 -8.84 3.68 10.25
CA HIS A 92 -7.51 3.89 9.66
C HIS A 92 -6.76 5.06 10.33
N ARG A 93 -7.48 6.11 10.76
CA ARG A 93 -6.98 7.33 11.45
C ARG A 93 -6.01 8.23 10.69
N ASP A 94 -5.43 7.75 9.60
CA ASP A 94 -4.50 8.50 8.74
C ASP A 94 -4.62 8.13 7.24
N LEU A 95 -5.85 8.09 6.71
CA LEU A 95 -6.10 7.69 5.32
C LEU A 95 -5.95 8.88 4.35
N HIS A 96 -4.75 9.43 4.23
CA HIS A 96 -4.43 10.43 3.21
C HIS A 96 -4.15 9.77 1.84
N LEU A 97 -4.14 10.55 0.75
CA LEU A 97 -3.95 10.03 -0.61
C LEU A 97 -2.65 9.22 -0.80
N GLY A 98 -1.60 9.53 -0.03
CA GLY A 98 -0.35 8.75 0.00
C GLY A 98 -0.47 7.32 0.54
N ASN A 99 -1.54 7.00 1.30
CA ASN A 99 -1.79 5.68 1.90
C ASN A 99 -2.81 4.86 1.10
N ILE A 100 -3.29 5.37 -0.02
CA ILE A 100 -4.18 4.65 -0.94
C ILE A 100 -3.32 4.17 -2.11
N LEU A 101 -3.09 2.86 -2.20
CA LEU A 101 -2.35 2.26 -3.32
C LEU A 101 -3.32 1.85 -4.41
N VAL A 102 -3.03 2.25 -5.66
CA VAL A 102 -3.86 1.96 -6.82
C VAL A 102 -3.02 1.32 -7.93
N SER A 103 -3.58 0.29 -8.56
CA SER A 103 -2.98 -0.36 -9.73
C SER A 103 -4.00 -0.59 -10.85
N ARG A 104 -3.49 -0.66 -12.08
CA ARG A 104 -4.30 -1.03 -13.25
C ARG A 104 -4.46 -2.55 -13.27
N THR A 105 -5.69 -3.04 -13.39
CA THR A 105 -5.99 -4.48 -13.39
C THR A 105 -6.76 -4.91 -14.63
N LYS A 106 -6.49 -6.14 -15.08
CA LYS A 106 -7.29 -6.82 -16.12
C LYS A 106 -8.51 -7.53 -15.54
N SER A 107 -8.57 -7.71 -14.22
CA SER A 107 -9.74 -8.29 -13.58
C SER A 107 -10.94 -7.37 -13.81
N LYS A 108 -12.08 -7.94 -14.20
CA LYS A 108 -13.32 -7.17 -14.43
C LYS A 108 -14.05 -6.83 -13.13
N SER A 109 -13.71 -7.51 -12.03
CA SER A 109 -14.39 -7.35 -10.75
C SER A 109 -13.43 -7.46 -9.56
N VAL A 110 -13.84 -6.86 -8.45
CA VAL A 110 -13.17 -6.94 -7.15
C VAL A 110 -14.11 -7.67 -6.20
N SER A 111 -13.62 -8.74 -5.56
CA SER A 111 -14.42 -9.62 -4.70
C SER A 111 -14.20 -9.31 -3.23
N TYR A 112 -15.28 -9.29 -2.46
CA TYR A 112 -15.29 -9.09 -1.02
C TYR A 112 -15.92 -10.29 -0.32
N THR A 113 -15.60 -10.47 0.95
CA THR A 113 -16.27 -11.44 1.81
C THR A 113 -16.67 -10.76 3.10
N PHE A 114 -17.95 -10.84 3.45
CA PHE A 114 -18.51 -10.21 4.63
C PHE A 114 -19.56 -11.14 5.25
N ARG A 115 -19.43 -11.44 6.55
CA ARG A 115 -20.31 -12.37 7.29
C ARG A 115 -20.53 -13.73 6.59
N GLY A 116 -19.49 -14.25 5.93
CA GLY A 116 -19.54 -15.51 5.18
C GLY A 116 -20.12 -15.41 3.76
N GLU A 117 -20.72 -14.26 3.40
CA GLU A 117 -21.23 -14.02 2.05
C GLU A 117 -20.16 -13.38 1.16
N ARG A 118 -20.16 -13.78 -0.12
CA ARG A 118 -19.26 -13.24 -1.13
C ARG A 118 -20.04 -12.37 -2.10
N PHE A 119 -19.55 -11.17 -2.35
CA PHE A 119 -20.08 -10.28 -3.38
C PHE A 119 -18.94 -9.60 -4.13
N SER A 120 -19.24 -9.06 -5.30
CA SER A 120 -18.25 -8.40 -6.15
C SER A 120 -18.80 -7.12 -6.75
N ILE A 121 -17.92 -6.15 -6.98
CA ILE A 121 -18.22 -4.93 -7.73
C ILE A 121 -17.38 -4.88 -9.00
N ALA A 122 -17.81 -4.11 -10.00
CA ALA A 122 -16.99 -3.86 -11.18
C ALA A 122 -15.70 -3.12 -10.80
N SER A 123 -14.56 -3.60 -11.28
CA SER A 123 -13.26 -2.98 -11.02
C SER A 123 -13.04 -1.71 -11.84
N GLY A 124 -13.76 -1.55 -12.96
CA GLY A 124 -13.48 -0.58 -14.02
C GLY A 124 -12.00 -0.45 -14.40
N GLY A 125 -11.26 -1.57 -14.32
CA GLY A 125 -9.83 -1.62 -14.65
C GLY A 125 -8.89 -1.10 -13.55
N LEU A 126 -9.38 -0.89 -12.33
CA LEU A 126 -8.62 -0.43 -11.17
C LEU A 126 -8.74 -1.40 -9.99
N MET A 127 -7.64 -1.58 -9.28
CA MET A 127 -7.60 -2.19 -7.95
C MET A 127 -7.07 -1.14 -6.98
N ALA A 128 -7.83 -0.86 -5.94
CA ALA A 128 -7.49 0.05 -4.85
C ALA A 128 -7.76 -0.63 -3.50
#